data_AF-A0A365QG86-F1
#
_entry.id   AF-A0A365QG86-F1
#
_cell.length_a   1.000
_cell.length_b   1.000
_cell.length_c   1.000
_cell.angle_alpha   90.00
_cell.angle_beta   90.00
_cell.angle_gamma   90.00
#
_symmetry.space_group_name_H-M   'P 1'
#
loop_
_entity.id
_entity.type
_entity.pdbx_description
1 polymer ?
#
loop_
_entity_poly.entity_id
_entity_poly.type
_entity_poly.pdbx_seq_one_letter_code
_entity_poly.pdbx_strand_id
1 'polypeptide(L)'
;LFRSEVIADALFRRMGPFAIRDLRRAVEAGLFSVSDPDLVWHLSAHAIVGASLAITTGRISGSVKDEIVVRLLCMTGIGIEAATALAARPRPASVIA
;
A
#
# COMPACT_ATOMS: atom_id res chain seq x y z
N LEU A 1 6.42 -16.17 17.04
CA LEU A 1 7.16 -15.06 16.40
C LEU A 1 7.47 -15.53 14.98
N PHE A 2 6.98 -15.00 13.88
CA PHE A 2 6.45 -13.70 13.51
C PHE A 2 5.08 -13.92 12.87
N ARG A 3 3.99 -13.57 13.56
CA ARG A 3 2.64 -13.76 13.03
C ARG A 3 2.28 -12.61 12.07
N SER A 4 3.02 -12.53 10.96
CA SER A 4 2.80 -11.52 9.92
C SER A 4 1.35 -11.54 9.42
N GLU A 5 0.72 -12.71 9.40
CA GLU A 5 -0.70 -12.89 9.08
C GLU A 5 -1.62 -12.20 10.08
N VAL A 6 -1.31 -12.24 11.39
CA VAL A 6 -2.12 -11.56 12.42
C VAL A 6 -1.97 -10.05 12.32
N ILE A 7 -0.76 -9.55 12.06
CA ILE A 7 -0.51 -8.12 11.90
C ILE A 7 -1.12 -7.59 10.60
N ALA A 8 -1.04 -8.36 9.51
CA ALA A 8 -1.66 -8.01 8.24
C ALA A 8 -3.20 -7.97 8.35
N ASP A 9 -3.80 -8.93 9.04
CA ASP A 9 -5.23 -8.96 9.32
C ASP A 9 -5.66 -7.79 10.23
N ALA A 10 -4.88 -7.46 11.26
CA ALA A 10 -5.11 -6.29 12.10
C ALA A 10 -5.03 -4.98 11.28
N LEU A 11 -4.03 -4.86 10.40
CA LEU A 11 -3.89 -3.73 9.47
C LEU A 11 -5.10 -3.64 8.53
N PHE A 12 -5.49 -4.77 7.92
CA PHE A 12 -6.63 -4.87 7.02
C PHE A 12 -7.90 -4.33 7.69
N ARG A 13 -8.21 -4.79 8.91
CA ARG A 13 -9.40 -4.36 9.65
C ARG A 13 -9.33 -2.92 10.12
N ARG A 14 -8.19 -2.49 10.70
CA ARG A 14 -8.07 -1.19 11.36
C ARG A 14 -8.00 -0.03 10.37
N MET A 15 -7.32 -0.23 9.25
CA MET A 15 -7.14 0.77 8.21
C MET A 15 -8.10 0.58 7.02
N GLY A 16 -8.72 -0.59 6.89
CA GLY A 16 -9.61 -0.94 5.77
C GLY A 16 -10.71 0.05 5.48
N PRO A 17 -11.49 0.54 6.47
CA PRO A 17 -12.53 1.52 6.20
C PRO A 17 -12.03 2.79 5.49
N PHE A 18 -10.79 3.20 5.75
CA PHE A 18 -10.18 4.38 5.13
C PHE A 18 -9.53 4.03 3.79
N ALA A 19 -8.72 2.97 3.76
CA ALA A 19 -8.00 2.56 2.57
C ALA A 19 -8.94 2.14 1.44
N ILE A 20 -9.98 1.34 1.74
CA ILE A 20 -10.99 0.90 0.78
C ILE A 20 -11.80 2.09 0.27
N ARG A 21 -12.17 3.04 1.15
CA ARG A 21 -12.84 4.28 0.74
C ARG A 21 -11.98 5.08 -0.24
N ASP A 22 -10.69 5.22 0.05
CA ASP A 22 -9.79 6.01 -0.80
C ASP A 22 -9.53 5.32 -2.14
N LEU A 23 -9.41 3.98 -2.16
CA LEU A 23 -9.37 3.19 -3.40
C LEU A 23 -10.64 3.38 -4.23
N ARG A 24 -11.83 3.28 -3.62
CA ARG A 24 -13.11 3.48 -4.32
C ARG A 24 -13.21 4.87 -4.93
N ARG A 25 -12.86 5.92 -4.18
CA ARG A 25 -12.85 7.30 -4.68
C ARG A 25 -11.89 7.49 -5.86
N ALA A 26 -10.71 6.87 -5.80
CA ALA A 26 -9.74 6.94 -6.89
C ALA A 26 -10.23 6.18 -8.14
N VAL A 27 -10.94 5.06 -7.97
CA VAL A 27 -11.61 4.36 -9.08
C VAL A 27 -12.73 5.22 -9.68
N GLU A 28 -13.60 5.81 -8.85
CA GLU A 28 -14.67 6.72 -9.28
C GLU A 28 -14.14 7.94 -10.04
N ALA A 29 -12.97 8.46 -9.63
CA ALA A 29 -12.28 9.56 -10.30
C ALA A 29 -11.55 9.14 -11.60
N GLY A 30 -11.59 7.85 -11.98
CA GLY A 30 -10.87 7.32 -13.14
C GLY A 30 -9.35 7.26 -12.97
N LEU A 31 -8.85 7.47 -11.75
CA LEU A 31 -7.42 7.41 -11.47
C LEU A 31 -6.93 5.96 -11.39
N PHE A 32 -7.69 5.09 -10.72
CA PHE A 32 -7.36 3.66 -10.53
C PHE A 32 -8.29 2.76 -11.36
N SER A 33 -7.78 1.61 -11.79
CA SER A 33 -8.52 0.65 -12.63
C SER A 33 -8.68 -0.71 -11.93
N VAL A 34 -9.18 -0.67 -10.69
CA VAL A 34 -9.39 -1.86 -9.84
C VAL A 34 -10.83 -2.32 -9.90
N SER A 35 -11.07 -3.61 -10.15
CA SER A 35 -12.42 -4.21 -10.11
C SER A 35 -12.91 -4.52 -8.71
N ASP A 36 -12.01 -4.83 -7.77
CA ASP A 36 -12.33 -5.14 -6.38
C ASP A 36 -11.36 -4.39 -5.42
N PRO A 37 -11.75 -3.20 -4.91
CA PRO A 37 -10.97 -2.42 -3.97
C PRO A 37 -10.70 -3.14 -2.64
N ASP A 38 -11.63 -3.99 -2.18
CA ASP A 38 -11.52 -4.72 -0.93
C ASP A 38 -10.43 -5.80 -1.05
N LEU A 39 -10.41 -6.53 -2.18
CA LEU A 39 -9.34 -7.48 -2.49
C LEU A 39 -7.97 -6.79 -2.62
N VAL A 40 -7.88 -5.67 -3.34
CA VAL A 40 -6.61 -4.94 -3.47
C VAL A 40 -6.09 -4.46 -2.12
N TRP A 41 -6.96 -3.96 -1.25
CA TRP A 41 -6.56 -3.61 0.11
C TRP A 41 -6.11 -4.82 0.93
N HIS A 42 -6.81 -5.95 0.81
CA HIS A 42 -6.44 -7.20 1.49
C HIS A 42 -5.02 -7.63 1.11
N LEU A 43 -4.72 -7.69 -0.19
CA LEU A 43 -3.38 -8.02 -0.69
C LEU A 43 -2.34 -6.98 -0.26
N SER A 44 -2.68 -5.70 -0.31
CA SER A 44 -1.79 -4.60 0.08
C SER A 44 -1.41 -4.68 1.56
N ALA A 45 -2.35 -5.00 2.44
CA ALA A 45 -2.07 -5.14 3.88
C ALA A 45 -1.03 -6.25 4.16
N HIS A 46 -1.16 -7.40 3.49
CA HIS A 46 -0.18 -8.48 3.57
C HIS A 46 1.18 -8.09 2.99
N ALA A 47 1.20 -7.41 1.84
CA ALA A 47 2.43 -6.93 1.21
C ALA A 47 3.18 -5.91 2.08
N ILE A 48 2.47 -4.94 2.68
CA ILE A 48 3.04 -3.93 3.59
C ILE A 48 3.70 -4.61 4.80
N VAL A 49 3.01 -5.54 5.46
CA VAL A 49 3.53 -6.23 6.63
C VAL A 49 4.68 -7.17 6.26
N GLY A 50 4.56 -7.91 5.16
CA GLY A 50 5.61 -8.80 4.66
C GLY A 50 6.89 -8.03 4.33
N ALA A 51 6.78 -6.91 3.63
CA ALA A 51 7.91 -6.04 3.31
C ALA A 51 8.53 -5.41 4.57
N SER A 52 7.71 -4.93 5.50
CA SER A 52 8.18 -4.38 6.77
C SER A 52 8.94 -5.42 7.61
N LEU A 53 8.44 -6.66 7.64
CA LEU A 53 9.12 -7.77 8.32
C LEU A 53 10.44 -8.12 7.62
N ALA A 54 10.46 -8.18 6.28
CA ALA A 54 11.67 -8.45 5.52
C ALA A 54 12.76 -7.39 5.74
N ILE A 55 12.37 -6.11 5.83
CA ILE A 55 13.29 -5.00 6.15
C ILE A 55 13.81 -5.11 7.58
N THR A 56 12.93 -5.28 8.57
CA THR A 56 13.32 -5.33 10.00
C THR A 56 14.14 -6.56 10.36
N THR A 57 14.02 -7.64 9.58
CA THR A 57 14.84 -8.85 9.72
C THR A 57 16.09 -8.84 8.84
N GLY A 58 16.36 -7.75 8.11
CA GLY A 58 17.55 -7.61 7.27
C GLY A 58 17.56 -8.47 6.00
N ARG A 59 16.45 -9.14 5.64
CA ARG A 59 16.33 -9.90 4.40
C ARG A 59 16.26 -9.01 3.16
N ILE A 60 15.76 -7.80 3.32
CA ILE A 60 15.70 -6.77 2.27
C ILE A 60 16.24 -5.45 2.86
N SER A 61 16.99 -4.69 2.05
CA SER A 61 17.51 -3.38 2.47
C SER A 61 16.37 -2.37 2.67
N GLY A 62 16.47 -1.52 3.70
CA GLY A 62 15.51 -0.42 3.91
C GLY A 62 15.54 0.66 2.80
N SER A 63 16.51 0.62 1.90
CA SER A 63 16.62 1.53 0.75
C SER A 63 15.54 1.31 -0.31
N VAL A 64 14.96 0.10 -0.42
CA VAL A 64 13.94 -0.20 -1.45
C VAL A 64 12.52 0.24 -1.07
N LYS A 65 12.35 1.04 -0.02
CA LYS A 65 11.03 1.53 0.45
C LYS A 65 10.25 2.24 -0.66
N ASP A 66 10.93 3.06 -1.46
CA ASP A 66 10.28 3.78 -2.55
C ASP A 66 9.83 2.82 -3.66
N GLU A 67 10.63 1.79 -3.97
CA GLU A 67 10.21 0.74 -4.90
C GLU A 67 9.00 -0.03 -4.37
N ILE A 68 8.97 -0.37 -3.09
CA ILE A 68 7.81 -1.04 -2.45
C ILE A 68 6.54 -0.19 -2.64
N VAL A 69 6.61 1.12 -2.40
CA VAL A 69 5.48 2.03 -2.63
C VAL A 69 5.01 1.98 -4.08
N VAL A 70 5.94 2.03 -5.03
CA VAL A 70 5.62 1.94 -6.46
C VAL A 70 4.94 0.61 -6.81
N ARG A 71 5.42 -0.52 -6.27
CA ARG A 71 4.80 -1.84 -6.50
C ARG A 71 3.41 -1.95 -5.91
N LEU A 72 3.19 -1.40 -4.71
CA LEU A 72 1.86 -1.34 -4.09
C LEU A 72 0.90 -0.48 -4.92
N LEU A 73 1.37 0.67 -5.43
CA LEU A 73 0.58 1.50 -6.34
C LEU A 73 0.25 0.80 -7.65
N CYS A 74 1.16 -0.02 -8.20
CA CYS A 74 0.86 -0.82 -9.40
C CYS A 74 -0.30 -1.80 -9.19
N MET A 75 -0.54 -2.26 -7.95
CA MET A 75 -1.69 -3.13 -7.65
C MET A 75 -3.04 -2.43 -7.85
N THR A 76 -3.06 -1.10 -7.96
CA THR A 76 -4.28 -0.34 -8.29
C THR A 76 -4.57 -0.26 -9.79
N GLY A 77 -3.74 -0.90 -10.62
CA GLY A 77 -3.92 -0.97 -12.08
C GLY A 77 -3.38 0.22 -12.86
N ILE A 78 -2.80 1.24 -12.19
CA ILE A 78 -2.29 2.45 -12.87
C ILE A 78 -1.00 2.25 -13.68
N GLY A 79 -0.38 1.08 -13.60
CA GLY A 79 0.88 0.78 -14.27
C GLY A 79 2.10 1.47 -13.64
N ILE A 80 3.29 1.07 -14.10
CA ILE A 80 4.56 1.43 -13.47
C ILE A 80 4.91 2.92 -13.61
N GLU A 81 4.59 3.52 -14.76
CA GLU A 81 4.90 4.92 -15.06
C GLU A 81 4.11 5.86 -14.16
N ALA A 82 2.78 5.68 -14.11
CA ALA A 82 1.91 6.50 -13.27
C ALA A 82 2.17 6.26 -11.78
N ALA A 83 2.44 5.01 -11.37
CA ALA A 83 2.83 4.68 -10.00
C ALA A 83 4.12 5.39 -9.58
N THR A 84 5.14 5.39 -10.45
CA THR A 84 6.42 6.05 -10.19
C THR A 84 6.23 7.56 -10.08
N ALA A 85 5.49 8.16 -11.02
CA ALA A 85 5.19 9.60 -10.99
C ALA A 85 4.39 10.00 -9.75
N LEU A 86 3.44 9.16 -9.30
CA LEU A 86 2.66 9.41 -8.10
C LEU A 86 3.50 9.28 -6.82
N ALA A 87 4.36 8.27 -6.72
CA ALA A 87 5.24 8.04 -5.57
C ALA A 87 6.30 9.15 -5.41
N ALA A 88 6.72 9.77 -6.51
CA ALA A 88 7.69 10.86 -6.51
C ALA A 88 7.09 12.21 -6.06
N ARG A 89 5.77 12.33 -5.89
CA ARG A 89 5.16 13.59 -5.45
C ARG A 89 5.60 13.94 -4.02
N PRO A 90 5.81 15.23 -3.72
CA PRO A 90 6.10 15.67 -2.36
C PRO A 90 5.03 15.15 -1.39
N ARG A 91 5.46 14.54 -0.30
CA ARG A 91 4.53 14.10 0.75
C ARG A 91 3.95 15.34 1.44
N PRO A 92 2.64 15.38 1.72
CA PRO A 92 2.08 16.47 2.49
C PRO A 92 2.76 16.53 3.87
N ALA A 93 2.92 17.75 4.40
CA ALA A 93 3.45 17.93 5.75
C ALA A 93 2.59 17.12 6.73
N SER A 94 3.22 16.34 7.60
CA SER A 94 2.47 15.62 8.64
C SER A 94 1.86 16.65 9.59
N VAL A 95 0.54 16.81 9.54
CA VAL A 95 -0.19 17.50 10.59
C VAL A 95 -0.21 16.54 11.77
N ILE A 96 0.71 16.73 12.72
CA ILE A 96 0.62 16.07 14.01
C ILE A 96 -0.54 16.76 14.74
N ALA A 97 -1.67 16.07 14.84
CA ALA A 97 -2.79 16.46 15.70
C ALA A 97 -2.60 15.85 17.08
#